data_AF-A0ABD0Y6W4-F1
#
_entry.id   AF-A0ABD0Y6W4-F1
#
_cell.length_a   1.000
_cell.length_b   1.000
_cell.length_c   1.000
_cell.angle_alpha   90.00
_cell.angle_beta   90.00
_cell.angle_gamma   90.00
#
_symmetry.space_group_name_H-M   'P 1'
#
loop_
_entity.id
_entity.type
_entity.pdbx_description
1 polymer ?
#
loop_
_entity_poly.entity_id
_entity_poly.type
_entity_poly.pdbx_seq_one_letter_code
_entity_poly.pdbx_strand_id
1 'polypeptide(L)'
;MTAARLLLVALGWLLTRGPALAFVLEGSQTSYAQFRKWNAGLNGSLELEFKTEQANGLLLYTDDGGTYDFFELKLVEGALRLRYNLGGGAQIMTVGRDLNDNHWHKVQVRRSGERTSLTVDGVAQSKVSRGKEFYFGRLASNSDVYVGGMPAWYNTKLTLLALPSVIFEPRFAGAVRNLVYADEESSLPRRQEIRMKDHKVNLLYYH
;
A
#
# COMPACT_ATOMS: atom_id res chain seq x y z
N MET A 1 -60.67 -11.70 5.66
CA MET A 1 -60.03 -10.39 5.92
C MET A 1 -59.64 -10.40 7.39
N THR A 2 -58.40 -10.39 7.86
CA THR A 2 -57.12 -9.85 7.38
C THR A 2 -56.01 -10.52 8.21
N ALA A 3 -55.01 -11.09 7.56
CA ALA A 3 -53.61 -10.63 7.57
C ALA A 3 -52.70 -11.32 8.62
N ALA A 4 -51.87 -12.23 8.11
CA ALA A 4 -50.67 -12.75 8.74
C ALA A 4 -49.62 -11.64 8.98
N ARG A 5 -48.88 -11.73 10.10
CA ARG A 5 -47.59 -11.04 10.31
C ARG A 5 -46.70 -11.96 11.15
N LEU A 6 -45.88 -12.78 10.50
CA LEU A 6 -44.47 -12.54 10.13
C LEU A 6 -43.53 -12.60 11.34
N LEU A 7 -42.82 -13.73 11.43
CA LEU A 7 -41.60 -13.90 12.23
C LEU A 7 -40.54 -12.86 11.83
N LEU A 8 -40.04 -12.11 12.81
CA LEU A 8 -38.77 -11.41 12.70
C LEU A 8 -37.67 -12.35 13.19
N VAL A 9 -37.06 -13.10 12.26
CA VAL A 9 -35.75 -13.70 12.51
C VAL A 9 -34.73 -12.57 12.34
N ALA A 10 -34.21 -12.08 13.47
CA ALA A 10 -33.06 -11.21 13.49
C ALA A 10 -31.83 -12.01 13.07
N LEU A 11 -31.57 -12.09 11.75
CA LEU A 11 -30.26 -12.47 11.25
C LEU A 11 -29.32 -11.29 11.54
N GLY A 12 -28.63 -11.37 12.67
CA GLY A 12 -27.43 -10.57 12.90
C GLY A 12 -26.47 -10.88 11.76
N TRP A 13 -26.22 -9.88 10.91
CA TRP A 13 -25.12 -9.89 9.97
C TRP A 13 -23.82 -9.83 10.78
N LEU A 14 -23.41 -10.97 11.32
CA LEU A 14 -22.04 -11.17 11.71
C LEU A 14 -21.26 -11.09 10.40
N LEU A 15 -20.64 -9.92 10.16
CA LEU A 15 -19.66 -9.76 9.09
C LEU A 15 -18.49 -10.70 9.40
N THR A 16 -18.63 -11.98 9.03
CA THR A 16 -17.50 -12.88 8.92
C THR A 16 -16.67 -12.33 7.78
N ARG A 17 -15.70 -11.46 8.11
CA ARG A 17 -14.57 -11.17 7.24
C ARG A 17 -13.87 -12.51 7.03
N GLY A 18 -14.24 -13.23 5.97
CA GLY A 18 -13.54 -14.43 5.55
C GLY A 18 -12.05 -14.14 5.40
N PRO A 19 -11.17 -15.14 5.55
CA PRO A 19 -9.74 -14.95 5.41
C PRO A 19 -9.48 -14.31 4.05
N ALA A 20 -8.99 -13.08 4.11
CA ALA A 20 -8.64 -12.32 2.94
C ALA A 20 -7.53 -13.07 2.20
N LEU A 21 -7.84 -13.61 1.01
CA LEU A 21 -6.86 -14.29 0.17
C LEU A 21 -5.63 -13.38 -0.02
N ALA A 22 -4.46 -13.89 0.34
CA ALA A 22 -3.19 -13.25 0.09
C ALA A 22 -2.77 -13.51 -1.35
N PHE A 23 -1.93 -12.64 -1.90
CA PHE A 23 -1.20 -12.90 -3.15
C PHE A 23 0.29 -13.01 -2.85
N VAL A 24 0.97 -13.83 -3.64
CA VAL A 24 2.40 -14.12 -3.47
C VAL A 24 3.18 -13.46 -4.59
N LEU A 25 4.29 -12.84 -4.22
CA LEU A 25 5.27 -12.25 -5.11
C LEU A 25 6.55 -13.06 -5.00
N GLU A 26 7.10 -13.49 -6.13
CA GLU A 26 8.28 -14.35 -6.18
C GLU A 26 9.61 -13.55 -6.15
N GLY A 27 9.54 -12.22 -6.25
CA GLY A 27 10.73 -11.35 -6.28
C GLY A 27 11.53 -11.39 -7.59
N SER A 28 10.99 -12.00 -8.66
CA SER A 28 11.61 -11.99 -9.99
C SER A 28 11.56 -10.59 -10.64
N GLN A 29 12.38 -10.32 -11.65
CA GLN A 29 12.45 -9.01 -12.32
C GLN A 29 11.12 -8.52 -12.93
N THR A 30 10.12 -9.39 -13.08
CA THR A 30 8.78 -9.03 -13.57
C THR A 30 7.73 -9.04 -12.46
N SER A 31 8.10 -9.38 -11.22
CA SER A 31 7.19 -9.52 -10.10
C SER A 31 6.78 -8.15 -9.56
N TYR A 32 5.51 -7.82 -9.71
CA TYR A 32 4.83 -6.70 -9.06
C TYR A 32 3.31 -6.95 -9.13
N ALA A 33 2.56 -6.29 -8.25
CA ALA A 33 1.12 -6.17 -8.36
C ALA A 33 0.74 -4.69 -8.51
N GLN A 34 -0.24 -4.39 -9.36
CA GLN A 34 -0.71 -3.04 -9.64
C GLN A 34 -2.12 -2.86 -9.10
N PHE A 35 -2.36 -1.74 -8.45
CA PHE A 35 -3.65 -1.37 -7.87
C PHE A 35 -4.04 0.05 -8.30
N ARG A 36 -5.29 0.43 -8.03
CA ARG A 36 -5.78 1.79 -8.35
C ARG A 36 -5.02 2.86 -7.60
N LYS A 37 -5.05 4.08 -8.12
CA LYS A 37 -4.45 5.26 -7.46
C LYS A 37 -4.96 5.43 -6.04
N TRP A 38 -4.04 5.67 -5.10
CA TRP A 38 -4.40 5.96 -3.72
C TRP A 38 -4.84 7.42 -3.61
N ASN A 39 -6.08 7.64 -3.14
CA ASN A 39 -6.54 8.93 -2.67
C ASN A 39 -6.01 9.18 -1.25
N ALA A 40 -4.74 9.61 -1.17
CA ALA A 40 -4.08 9.85 0.11
C ALA A 40 -4.70 11.03 0.90
N GLY A 41 -5.33 11.99 0.21
CA GLY A 41 -5.98 13.17 0.79
C GLY A 41 -5.11 13.92 1.82
N LEU A 42 -5.71 14.80 2.62
CA LEU A 42 -5.07 15.32 3.83
C LEU A 42 -5.33 14.43 5.06
N ASN A 43 -6.38 13.61 5.01
CA ASN A 43 -6.81 12.71 6.09
C ASN A 43 -7.05 11.30 5.53
N GLY A 44 -6.04 10.70 4.91
CA GLY A 44 -6.12 9.36 4.34
C GLY A 44 -5.34 8.31 5.13
N SER A 45 -5.57 7.06 4.75
CA SER A 45 -4.85 5.90 5.28
C SER A 45 -4.61 4.88 4.20
N LEU A 46 -3.49 4.16 4.33
CA LEU A 46 -3.17 2.95 3.59
C LEU A 46 -2.77 1.88 4.60
N GLU A 47 -3.40 0.72 4.50
CA GLU A 47 -3.13 -0.44 5.36
C GLU A 47 -2.85 -1.66 4.51
N LEU A 48 -1.92 -2.50 4.94
CA LEU A 48 -1.65 -3.82 4.35
C LEU A 48 -1.05 -4.74 5.40
N GLU A 49 -1.04 -6.03 5.11
CA GLU A 49 -0.23 -7.00 5.84
C GLU A 49 0.76 -7.67 4.90
N PHE A 50 1.97 -7.93 5.37
CA PHE A 50 3.00 -8.64 4.61
C PHE A 50 3.64 -9.75 5.44
N LYS A 51 4.26 -10.70 4.74
CA LYS A 51 5.03 -11.80 5.31
C LYS A 51 6.20 -12.13 4.38
N THR A 52 7.41 -12.18 4.90
CA THR A 52 8.63 -12.46 4.12
C THR A 52 9.78 -12.99 4.99
N GLU A 53 10.79 -13.57 4.34
CA GLU A 53 12.10 -13.89 4.93
C GLU A 53 13.20 -12.93 4.43
N GLN A 54 12.89 -12.04 3.48
CA GLN A 54 13.83 -11.07 2.93
C GLN A 54 14.01 -9.87 3.87
N ALA A 55 15.25 -9.61 4.27
CA ALA A 55 15.59 -8.43 5.07
C ALA A 55 15.52 -7.10 4.29
N ASN A 56 15.56 -7.14 2.95
CA ASN A 56 15.53 -5.96 2.08
C ASN A 56 14.59 -6.19 0.90
N GLY A 57 13.72 -5.23 0.60
CA GLY A 57 12.81 -5.33 -0.54
C GLY A 57 11.77 -4.21 -0.61
N LEU A 58 11.45 -3.76 -1.82
CA LEU A 58 10.43 -2.77 -2.11
C LEU A 58 9.04 -3.36 -1.89
N LEU A 59 8.36 -2.91 -0.84
CA LEU A 59 7.01 -3.39 -0.53
C LEU A 59 5.95 -2.61 -1.30
N LEU A 60 6.02 -1.27 -1.34
CA LEU A 60 5.03 -0.43 -2.03
C LEU A 60 5.64 0.86 -2.56
N TYR A 61 5.21 1.28 -3.75
CA TYR A 61 5.50 2.59 -4.32
C TYR A 61 4.27 3.22 -4.98
N THR A 62 4.13 4.54 -4.84
CA THR A 62 3.21 5.38 -5.62
C THR A 62 3.71 6.82 -5.62
N ASP A 63 3.42 7.59 -6.67
CA ASP A 63 3.80 9.00 -6.80
C ASP A 63 2.73 9.85 -7.49
N ASP A 64 2.99 11.15 -7.61
CA ASP A 64 2.09 12.15 -8.21
C ASP A 64 2.12 12.20 -9.75
N GLY A 65 2.68 11.18 -10.40
CA GLY A 65 2.86 11.14 -11.85
C GLY A 65 4.22 11.66 -12.30
N GLY A 66 5.25 11.52 -11.47
CA GLY A 66 6.63 11.82 -11.84
C GLY A 66 7.15 13.20 -11.46
N THR A 67 6.42 13.95 -10.62
CA THR A 67 6.78 15.34 -10.33
C THR A 67 7.64 15.43 -9.07
N TYR A 68 7.05 15.39 -7.87
CA TYR A 68 7.79 15.60 -6.61
C TYR A 68 7.33 14.70 -5.47
N ASP A 69 6.04 14.38 -5.41
CA ASP A 69 5.45 13.69 -4.27
C ASP A 69 5.46 12.18 -4.47
N PHE A 70 5.83 11.45 -3.44
CA PHE A 70 5.85 9.99 -3.48
C PHE A 70 5.70 9.38 -2.09
N PHE A 71 5.30 8.11 -2.06
CA PHE A 71 5.40 7.22 -0.91
C PHE A 71 6.16 5.96 -1.35
N GLU A 72 7.27 5.66 -0.67
CA GLU A 72 8.07 4.45 -0.80
C GLU A 72 8.07 3.72 0.54
N LEU A 73 7.56 2.49 0.56
CA LEU A 73 7.61 1.60 1.70
C LEU A 73 8.49 0.40 1.35
N LYS A 74 9.51 0.13 2.18
CA LYS A 74 10.45 -0.98 1.94
C LYS A 74 11.01 -1.56 3.22
N LEU A 75 11.44 -2.81 3.15
CA LEU A 75 12.29 -3.41 4.17
C LEU A 75 13.73 -2.95 3.98
N VAL A 76 14.39 -2.61 5.09
CA VAL A 76 15.83 -2.36 5.17
C VAL A 76 16.35 -3.04 6.43
N GLU A 77 17.20 -4.05 6.25
CA GLU A 77 17.79 -4.83 7.35
C GLU A 77 16.74 -5.35 8.34
N GLY A 78 15.60 -5.85 7.83
CA GLY A 78 14.52 -6.41 8.65
C GLY A 78 13.64 -5.37 9.36
N ALA A 79 13.90 -4.06 9.21
CA ALA A 79 13.02 -2.99 9.68
C ALA A 79 12.20 -2.41 8.51
N LEU A 80 11.00 -1.91 8.79
CA LEU A 80 10.17 -1.28 7.77
C LEU A 80 10.44 0.22 7.70
N ARG A 81 10.84 0.71 6.54
CA ARG A 81 11.14 2.11 6.26
C ARG A 81 10.09 2.73 5.35
N LEU A 82 9.51 3.83 5.80
CA LEU A 82 8.72 4.73 4.96
C LEU A 82 9.58 5.93 4.58
N ARG A 83 9.73 6.18 3.28
CA ARG A 83 10.25 7.43 2.73
C ARG A 83 9.13 8.09 1.94
N TYR A 84 8.88 9.37 2.19
CA TYR A 84 7.82 10.09 1.48
C TYR A 84 8.19 11.55 1.24
N ASN A 85 7.60 12.15 0.21
CA ASN A 85 7.67 13.58 -0.07
C ASN A 85 6.28 14.11 -0.39
N LEU A 86 5.98 15.33 0.07
CA LEU A 86 4.73 16.06 -0.10
C LEU A 86 5.05 17.55 -0.33
N GLY A 87 5.90 17.85 -1.29
CA GLY A 87 6.40 19.19 -1.65
C GLY A 87 7.47 19.81 -0.73
N GLY A 88 7.55 19.37 0.53
CA GLY A 88 8.44 19.93 1.56
C GLY A 88 9.87 19.40 1.63
N GLY A 89 10.20 18.41 0.79
CA GLY A 89 11.41 17.61 0.89
C GLY A 89 11.18 16.28 1.63
N ALA A 90 11.97 15.28 1.24
CA ALA A 90 11.76 13.91 1.67
C ALA A 90 11.91 13.71 3.19
N GLN A 91 10.97 12.99 3.77
CA GLN A 91 10.97 12.54 5.16
C GLN A 91 11.18 11.02 5.22
N ILE A 92 11.80 10.53 6.30
CA ILE A 92 12.06 9.11 6.52
C ILE A 92 11.64 8.73 7.94
N MET A 93 10.95 7.59 8.07
CA MET A 93 10.62 6.92 9.33
C MET A 93 11.00 5.44 9.23
N THR A 94 11.40 4.82 10.33
CA THR A 94 11.75 3.39 10.36
C THR A 94 11.22 2.77 11.64
N VAL A 95 10.44 1.70 11.49
CA VAL A 95 9.71 1.05 12.58
C VAL A 95 9.97 -0.46 12.54
N GLY A 96 10.11 -1.04 13.72
CA GLY A 96 10.33 -2.48 13.89
C GLY A 96 11.76 -2.91 13.63
N ARG A 97 11.98 -4.21 13.76
CA ARG A 97 13.19 -4.98 13.47
C ARG A 97 12.76 -6.43 13.28
N ASP A 98 13.60 -7.24 12.63
CA ASP A 98 13.36 -8.67 12.44
C ASP A 98 11.97 -8.99 11.84
N LEU A 99 11.41 -8.06 11.03
CA LEU A 99 10.09 -8.21 10.39
C LEU A 99 10.11 -9.16 9.17
N ASN A 100 11.24 -9.83 8.98
CA ASN A 100 11.49 -10.85 7.98
C ASN A 100 11.53 -12.24 8.64
N ASP A 101 10.68 -12.46 9.65
CA ASP A 101 10.58 -13.69 10.44
C ASP A 101 9.58 -14.71 9.88
N ASN A 102 9.06 -14.46 8.67
CA ASN A 102 8.01 -15.24 8.03
C ASN A 102 6.67 -15.29 8.79
N HIS A 103 6.37 -14.26 9.62
CA HIS A 103 5.05 -14.02 10.19
C HIS A 103 4.34 -12.82 9.53
N TRP A 104 3.02 -12.75 9.74
CA TRP A 104 2.23 -11.64 9.23
C TRP A 104 2.44 -10.40 10.09
N HIS A 105 2.94 -9.33 9.47
CA HIS A 105 3.06 -8.02 10.09
C HIS A 105 2.04 -7.06 9.49
N LYS A 106 1.37 -6.29 10.36
CA LYS A 106 0.38 -5.30 9.96
C LYS A 106 1.03 -3.93 9.85
N VAL A 107 0.86 -3.29 8.70
CA VAL A 107 1.41 -1.96 8.40
C VAL A 107 0.27 -0.98 8.17
N GLN A 108 0.40 0.22 8.73
CA GLN A 108 -0.48 1.33 8.43
C GLN A 108 0.33 2.61 8.20
N VAL A 109 0.09 3.27 7.07
CA VAL A 109 0.47 4.66 6.82
C VAL A 109 -0.77 5.51 7.01
N ARG A 110 -0.71 6.52 7.88
CA ARG A 110 -1.83 7.43 8.13
C ARG A 110 -1.39 8.87 7.96
N ARG A 111 -2.27 9.65 7.32
CA ARG A 111 -2.12 11.09 7.14
C ARG A 111 -3.15 11.83 8.00
N SER A 112 -2.73 12.91 8.62
CA SER A 112 -3.59 13.86 9.31
C SER A 112 -3.00 15.27 9.16
N GLY A 113 -3.47 15.97 8.12
CA GLY A 113 -2.90 17.24 7.68
C GLY A 113 -1.43 17.11 7.29
N GLU A 114 -0.59 17.88 7.97
CA GLU A 114 0.88 17.89 7.83
C GLU A 114 1.57 16.68 8.48
N ARG A 115 0.86 15.93 9.34
CA ARG A 115 1.42 14.78 10.04
C ARG A 115 1.22 13.50 9.25
N THR A 116 2.29 12.75 9.07
CA THR A 116 2.28 11.38 8.54
C THR A 116 2.81 10.44 9.61
N SER A 117 2.14 9.31 9.82
CA SER A 117 2.59 8.24 10.72
C SER A 117 2.77 6.92 10.00
N LEU A 118 3.80 6.17 10.39
CA LEU A 118 4.01 4.77 10.05
C LEU A 118 3.79 3.94 11.32
N THR A 119 2.88 2.96 11.25
CA THR A 119 2.63 2.01 12.33
C THR A 119 2.90 0.60 11.84
N VAL A 120 3.66 -0.18 12.61
CA VAL A 120 3.89 -1.62 12.39
C VAL A 120 3.59 -2.35 13.68
N ASP A 121 2.67 -3.32 13.63
CA ASP A 121 2.25 -4.14 14.78
C ASP A 121 1.93 -3.33 16.05
N GLY A 122 1.30 -2.16 15.85
CA GLY A 122 0.91 -1.24 16.93
C GLY A 122 2.00 -0.27 17.39
N VAL A 123 3.25 -0.45 16.97
CA VAL A 123 4.35 0.51 17.23
C VAL A 123 4.33 1.59 16.16
N ALA A 124 4.28 2.86 16.56
CA ALA A 124 4.14 3.99 15.63
C ALA A 124 5.30 4.98 15.70
N GLN A 125 5.69 5.52 14.55
CA GLN A 125 6.45 6.74 14.42
C GLN A 125 5.67 7.77 13.60
N SER A 126 5.92 9.05 13.85
CA SER A 126 5.30 10.14 13.08
C SER A 126 6.27 11.27 12.79
N LYS A 127 6.06 11.93 11.66
CA LYS A 127 6.81 13.10 11.19
C LYS A 127 5.82 14.16 10.72
N VAL A 128 6.23 15.41 10.82
CA VAL A 128 5.50 16.57 10.31
C VAL A 128 6.20 17.07 9.06
N SER A 129 5.47 17.11 7.95
CA SER A 129 5.93 17.74 6.71
C SER A 129 6.03 19.25 6.89
N ARG A 130 7.06 19.86 6.31
CA ARG A 130 7.22 21.31 6.29
C ARG A 130 6.79 21.83 4.92
N GLY A 131 6.28 23.06 4.84
CA GLY A 131 5.89 23.66 3.55
C GLY A 131 4.54 24.35 3.61
N LYS A 132 4.11 24.87 2.45
CA LYS A 132 2.81 25.55 2.31
C LYS A 132 1.69 24.61 1.87
N GLU A 133 2.04 23.46 1.29
CA GLU A 133 1.10 22.49 0.75
C GLU A 133 1.51 21.08 1.19
N PHE A 134 0.50 20.25 1.45
CA PHE A 134 0.69 18.87 1.91
C PHE A 134 -0.13 17.88 1.08
N TYR A 135 -0.80 18.32 0.00
CA TYR A 135 -1.52 17.39 -0.85
C TYR A 135 -0.55 16.41 -1.50
N PHE A 136 -1.02 15.18 -1.75
CA PHE A 136 -0.26 14.20 -2.51
C PHE A 136 -0.62 14.36 -3.98
N GLY A 137 0.10 15.26 -4.66
CA GLY A 137 -0.18 15.63 -6.04
C GLY A 137 -1.65 15.99 -6.28
N ARG A 138 -2.14 15.62 -7.46
CA ARG A 138 -3.56 15.69 -7.83
C ARG A 138 -3.99 14.29 -8.25
N LEU A 139 -5.03 13.75 -7.62
CA LEU A 139 -5.45 12.35 -7.85
C LEU A 139 -5.59 11.96 -9.34
N ALA A 140 -6.01 12.90 -10.19
CA ALA A 140 -6.09 12.68 -11.63
C ALA A 140 -4.73 12.37 -12.29
N SER A 141 -3.64 13.00 -11.85
CA SER A 141 -2.28 12.81 -12.38
C SER A 141 -1.48 11.73 -11.65
N ASN A 142 -1.87 11.37 -10.41
CA ASN A 142 -1.14 10.40 -9.61
C ASN A 142 -0.98 9.05 -10.34
N SER A 143 0.15 8.40 -10.10
CA SER A 143 0.41 7.05 -10.57
C SER A 143 -0.42 6.02 -9.79
N ASP A 144 -0.55 4.84 -10.38
CA ASP A 144 -1.10 3.67 -9.69
C ASP A 144 -0.24 3.27 -8.48
N VAL A 145 -0.80 2.43 -7.63
CA VAL A 145 -0.05 1.84 -6.50
C VAL A 145 0.59 0.54 -6.97
N TYR A 146 1.90 0.44 -6.83
CA TYR A 146 2.67 -0.75 -7.15
C TYR A 146 3.13 -1.44 -5.87
N VAL A 147 2.93 -2.75 -5.79
CA VAL A 147 3.34 -3.58 -4.64
C VAL A 147 4.36 -4.61 -5.09
N GLY A 148 5.45 -4.71 -4.36
CA GLY A 148 6.48 -5.73 -4.51
C GLY A 148 7.58 -5.47 -5.55
N GLY A 149 7.39 -4.46 -6.39
CA GLY A 149 8.33 -4.12 -7.45
C GLY A 149 7.73 -3.08 -8.38
N MET A 150 8.56 -2.56 -9.30
CA MET A 150 8.13 -1.63 -10.33
C MET A 150 7.99 -2.31 -11.69
N PRO A 151 7.10 -1.86 -12.58
CA PRO A 151 7.09 -2.32 -13.96
C PRO A 151 8.43 -2.05 -14.68
N ALA A 152 8.98 -3.04 -15.36
CA ALA A 152 10.31 -2.95 -15.99
C ALA A 152 10.41 -1.87 -17.07
N TRP A 153 9.29 -1.45 -17.66
CA TRP A 153 9.28 -0.37 -18.66
C TRP A 153 9.65 1.00 -18.09
N TYR A 154 9.62 1.19 -16.75
CA TYR A 154 10.14 2.42 -16.13
C TYR A 154 11.67 2.55 -16.26
N ASN A 155 12.40 1.46 -16.50
CA ASN A 155 13.86 1.48 -16.62
C ASN A 155 14.36 2.40 -17.75
N THR A 156 13.53 2.63 -18.77
CA THR A 156 13.83 3.56 -19.88
C THR A 156 13.06 4.88 -19.79
N LYS A 157 12.25 5.06 -18.74
CA LYS A 157 11.34 6.21 -18.54
C LYS A 157 11.44 6.78 -17.12
N LEU A 158 12.66 6.92 -16.62
CA LEU A 158 12.93 7.36 -15.25
C LEU A 158 12.33 8.74 -14.92
N THR A 159 12.17 9.61 -15.91
CA THR A 159 11.55 10.93 -15.76
C THR A 159 10.04 10.88 -15.46
N LEU A 160 9.42 9.71 -15.52
CA LEU A 160 8.03 9.49 -15.11
C LEU A 160 7.90 9.13 -13.62
N LEU A 161 9.01 9.13 -12.87
CA LEU A 161 9.04 8.81 -11.44
C LEU A 161 9.50 10.01 -10.62
N ALA A 162 8.76 10.32 -9.57
CA ALA A 162 9.18 11.34 -8.60
C ALA A 162 10.42 10.88 -7.81
N LEU A 163 10.59 9.56 -7.65
CA LEU A 163 11.78 8.94 -7.08
C LEU A 163 12.39 7.91 -8.05
N PRO A 164 13.24 8.32 -9.02
CA PRO A 164 13.82 7.40 -9.99
C PRO A 164 14.63 6.24 -9.38
N SER A 165 15.22 6.41 -8.19
CA SER A 165 16.02 5.35 -7.56
C SER A 165 15.20 4.10 -7.20
N VAL A 166 13.87 4.20 -7.12
CA VAL A 166 12.98 3.09 -6.75
C VAL A 166 13.10 1.88 -7.69
N ILE A 167 13.49 2.10 -8.96
CA ILE A 167 13.68 1.00 -9.92
C ILE A 167 14.88 0.10 -9.60
N PHE A 168 15.80 0.55 -8.74
CA PHE A 168 16.98 -0.22 -8.31
C PHE A 168 16.77 -0.92 -6.97
N GLU A 169 15.63 -0.72 -6.31
CA GLU A 169 15.32 -1.41 -5.06
C GLU A 169 15.17 -2.92 -5.32
N PRO A 170 15.64 -3.78 -4.40
CA PRO A 170 15.37 -5.20 -4.48
C PRO A 170 13.86 -5.46 -4.53
N ARG A 171 13.43 -6.42 -5.35
CA ARG A 171 12.02 -6.79 -5.41
C ARG A 171 11.65 -7.62 -4.20
N PHE A 172 10.46 -7.35 -3.68
CA PHE A 172 9.92 -8.12 -2.56
C PHE A 172 9.51 -9.52 -3.02
N ALA A 173 10.01 -10.52 -2.33
CA ALA A 173 9.51 -11.88 -2.37
C ALA A 173 8.79 -12.17 -1.04
N GLY A 174 7.55 -12.63 -1.11
CA GLY A 174 6.73 -12.87 0.06
C GLY A 174 5.24 -12.83 -0.25
N ALA A 175 4.42 -12.80 0.79
CA ALA A 175 2.98 -12.72 0.66
C ALA A 175 2.47 -11.36 1.15
N VAL A 176 1.45 -10.82 0.48
CA VAL A 176 0.76 -9.59 0.86
C VAL A 176 -0.74 -9.81 0.87
N ARG A 177 -1.44 -9.21 1.84
CA ARG A 177 -2.90 -9.24 1.91
C ARG A 177 -3.45 -7.93 2.50
N ASN A 178 -4.78 -7.82 2.51
CA ASN A 178 -5.48 -6.72 3.16
C ASN A 178 -5.03 -5.31 2.76
N LEU A 179 -4.65 -5.10 1.49
CA LEU A 179 -4.39 -3.75 0.98
C LEU A 179 -5.70 -2.95 0.99
N VAL A 180 -5.76 -1.93 1.84
CA VAL A 180 -6.96 -1.13 2.10
C VAL A 180 -6.62 0.34 2.05
N TYR A 181 -7.31 1.08 1.19
CA TYR A 181 -7.26 2.54 1.11
C TYR A 181 -8.45 3.11 0.33
N ALA A 182 -8.64 4.42 0.41
CA ALA A 182 -9.60 5.16 -0.41
C ALA A 182 -9.00 5.46 -1.78
N ASP A 183 -9.78 5.33 -2.85
CA ASP A 183 -9.34 5.52 -4.24
C ASP A 183 -10.19 6.58 -4.94
N GLU A 184 -10.13 6.61 -6.27
CA GLU A 184 -10.92 7.54 -7.10
C GLU A 184 -12.42 7.23 -7.14
N GLU A 185 -12.83 5.98 -6.89
CA GLU A 185 -14.23 5.54 -6.92
C GLU A 185 -14.91 5.66 -5.56
N SER A 186 -14.13 5.60 -4.46
CA SER A 186 -14.65 5.73 -3.10
C SER A 186 -13.74 6.56 -2.21
N SER A 187 -14.32 7.58 -1.58
CA SER A 187 -13.66 8.38 -0.55
C SER A 187 -13.47 7.62 0.77
N LEU A 188 -14.12 6.46 0.94
CA LEU A 188 -13.96 5.60 2.11
C LEU A 188 -12.92 4.50 1.83
N PRO A 189 -12.03 4.21 2.80
CA PRO A 189 -11.09 3.10 2.65
C PRO A 189 -11.80 1.76 2.45
N ARG A 190 -11.42 1.06 1.38
CA ARG A 190 -11.91 -0.28 1.06
C ARG A 190 -10.76 -1.19 0.65
N ARG A 191 -11.00 -2.49 0.68
CA ARG A 191 -10.05 -3.47 0.16
C ARG A 191 -9.87 -3.26 -1.34
N GLN A 192 -8.62 -3.28 -1.77
CA GLN A 192 -8.21 -3.04 -3.14
C GLN A 192 -7.95 -4.37 -3.85
N GLU A 193 -8.20 -4.37 -5.15
CA GLU A 193 -8.05 -5.54 -6.01
C GLU A 193 -6.93 -5.31 -7.04
N ILE A 194 -6.22 -6.38 -7.37
CA ILE A 194 -5.15 -6.35 -8.37
C ILE A 194 -5.78 -5.99 -9.72
N ARG A 195 -5.25 -4.96 -10.38
CA ARG A 195 -5.62 -4.61 -11.75
C ARG A 195 -5.04 -5.65 -12.70
N MET A 196 -5.89 -6.48 -13.29
CA MET A 196 -5.51 -7.44 -14.34
C MET A 196 -5.31 -6.75 -15.71
N LYS A 197 -4.51 -5.69 -15.79
CA LYS A 197 -4.22 -5.04 -17.09
C LYS A 197 -2.97 -5.58 -17.79
N ASP A 198 -2.06 -6.22 -17.07
CA ASP A 198 -0.88 -6.87 -17.65
C ASP A 198 -0.79 -8.33 -17.21
N HIS A 199 -0.64 -9.23 -18.18
CA HIS A 199 -0.66 -10.68 -17.98
C HIS A 199 0.50 -11.13 -17.06
N LYS A 200 0.22 -12.15 -16.22
CA LYS A 200 1.10 -12.90 -15.30
C LYS A 200 1.07 -12.47 -13.82
N VAL A 201 -0.08 -12.63 -13.16
CA VAL A 201 -0.09 -12.91 -11.73
C VAL A 201 -0.66 -14.32 -11.56
N ASN A 202 0.16 -15.26 -11.10
CA ASN A 202 -0.33 -16.56 -10.65
C ASN A 202 -1.07 -16.34 -9.32
N LEU A 203 -2.39 -16.22 -9.39
CA LEU A 203 -3.22 -16.30 -8.20
C LEU A 203 -3.23 -17.77 -7.75
N LEU A 204 -2.33 -18.13 -6.84
CA LEU A 204 -2.42 -19.40 -6.14
C LEU A 204 -3.53 -19.30 -5.11
N TYR A 205 -4.69 -19.87 -5.46
CA TYR A 205 -5.78 -20.11 -4.52
C TYR A 205 -5.37 -21.24 -3.58
N TYR A 206 -5.29 -20.97 -2.28
CA TYR A 206 -5.24 -22.02 -1.26
C TYR A 206 -6.62 -22.09 -0.60
N HIS A 207 -7.20 -23.30 -0.61
CA HIS A 207 -8.40 -23.65 0.16
C HIS A 207 -8.07 -23.74 1.66
#